data_AF-A0A7K1FNW9-F1
#
_entry.id   AF-A0A7K1FNW9-F1
#
_cell.length_a   1.000
_cell.length_b   1.000
_cell.length_c   1.000
_cell.angle_alpha   90.00
_cell.angle_beta   90.00
_cell.angle_gamma   90.00
#
_symmetry.space_group_name_H-M   'P 1'
#
loop_
_entity.id
_entity.type
_entity.pdbx_description
1 polymer ?
#
loop_
_entity_poly.entity_id
_entity_poly.type
_entity_poly.pdbx_seq_one_letter_code
_entity_poly.pdbx_strand_id
1 'polypeptide(L)' 'MEKSERLLTPGEVALMFRVDPKTVTRWASAGRIGSIRTPGGHRRFRESEVSGLLADLTVDAAHSA' A
#
# COMPACT_ATOMS: atom_id res chain seq x y z
N MET A 1 13.09 4.62 -20.72
CA MET A 1 13.55 3.61 -19.74
C MET A 1 12.37 3.34 -18.83
N GLU A 2 11.69 2.20 -18.99
CA GLU A 2 10.67 1.74 -18.06
C GLU A 2 11.33 1.66 -16.68
N LYS A 3 10.93 2.54 -15.75
CA LYS A 3 11.39 2.43 -14.37
C LYS A 3 10.73 1.19 -13.79
N SER A 4 11.52 0.16 -13.47
CA SER A 4 11.02 -0.97 -12.68
C SER A 4 10.31 -0.42 -11.45
N GLU A 5 9.01 -0.65 -11.38
CA GLU A 5 8.16 -0.16 -10.30
C GLU A 5 8.65 -0.74 -8.96
N ARG A 6 8.95 0.14 -8.00
CA ARG A 6 9.41 -0.30 -6.68
C ARG A 6 8.27 -0.99 -5.95
N LEU A 7 8.59 -2.15 -5.37
CA LEU A 7 7.66 -2.95 -4.60
C LEU A 7 7.99 -2.90 -3.11
N LEU A 8 6.97 -2.70 -2.30
CA LEU A 8 7.03 -2.64 -0.85
C LEU A 8 6.56 -3.97 -0.23
N THR A 9 7.14 -4.32 0.90
CA THR A 9 6.66 -5.38 1.80
C THR A 9 5.40 -4.94 2.55
N PRO A 10 4.62 -5.87 3.13
CA PRO A 10 3.52 -5.51 4.03
C PRO A 10 4.00 -4.66 5.22
N GLY A 11 5.22 -4.91 5.73
CA GLY A 11 5.81 -4.15 6.83
C GLY A 11 6.13 -2.70 6.46
N GLU A 12 6.71 -2.45 5.29
CA GLU A 12 6.97 -1.09 4.80
C GLU A 12 5.67 -0.31 4.66
N VAL A 13 4.64 -0.89 4.03
CA VAL A 13 3.32 -0.24 3.91
C VAL A 13 2.72 0.04 5.29
N ALA A 14 2.81 -0.91 6.21
CA ALA A 14 2.31 -0.77 7.57
C ALA A 14 2.97 0.39 8.33
N LEU A 15 4.29 0.55 8.18
CA LEU A 15 5.03 1.69 8.76
C LEU A 15 4.55 3.02 8.20
N MET A 16 4.27 3.10 6.89
CA MET A 16 3.80 4.33 6.24
C MET A 16 2.40 4.72 6.73
N PHE A 17 1.48 3.76 6.83
CA PHE A 17 0.10 3.97 7.31
C PHE A 17 -0.04 3.97 8.83
N ARG A 18 1.03 3.70 9.58
CA ARG A 18 1.01 3.57 11.05
C ARG A 18 0.01 2.52 11.56
N VAL A 19 -0.05 1.38 10.87
CA VAL A 19 -0.92 0.25 11.23
C VAL A 19 -0.10 -1.02 11.43
N ASP A 20 -0.74 -2.11 11.85
CA ASP A 20 -0.13 -3.44 11.90
C ASP A 20 -0.06 -4.10 10.49
N PRO A 21 1.01 -4.85 10.14
CA PRO A 21 1.12 -5.55 8.85
C PRO A 21 -0.03 -6.52 8.52
N LYS A 22 -0.69 -7.10 9.53
CA LYS A 22 -1.88 -7.94 9.34
C LYS A 22 -3.05 -7.11 8.81
N THR A 23 -3.13 -5.84 9.18
CA THR A 23 -4.13 -4.89 8.65
C THR A 23 -3.94 -4.66 7.16
N VAL A 24 -2.69 -4.42 6.73
CA VAL A 24 -2.35 -4.30 5.30
C VAL A 24 -2.71 -5.58 4.53
N THR A 25 -2.42 -6.74 5.12
CA THR A 25 -2.78 -8.04 4.52
C THR A 25 -4.30 -8.22 4.39
N ARG A 26 -5.08 -7.71 5.34
CA ARG A 26 -6.54 -7.70 5.27
C ARG A 26 -7.05 -6.77 4.17
N TRP A 27 -6.49 -5.57 4.03
CA TRP A 27 -6.84 -4.66 2.93
C TRP A 27 -6.59 -5.31 1.56
N ALA A 28 -5.45 -5.96 1.40
CA ALA A 28 -5.11 -6.68 0.17
C ALA A 28 -6.06 -7.85 -0.12
N SER A 29 -6.54 -8.54 0.93
CA SER A 29 -7.48 -9.65 0.79
C SER A 29 -8.90 -9.16 0.50
N ALA A 30 -9.24 -7.96 0.95
CA ALA A 30 -10.51 -7.28 0.67
C ALA A 30 -10.50 -6.49 -0.65
N GLY A 31 -9.40 -6.50 -1.42
CA GLY A 31 -9.29 -5.76 -2.68
C GLY A 31 -9.18 -4.24 -2.53
N ARG A 32 -8.91 -3.73 -1.32
CA ARG A 32 -8.80 -2.29 -1.03
C ARG A 32 -7.45 -1.69 -1.44
N ILE A 33 -6.46 -2.55 -1.65
CA ILE A 33 -5.14 -2.20 -2.17
C ILE A 33 -4.67 -3.37 -3.04
N GLY A 34 -4.17 -3.06 -4.22
CA GLY A 34 -3.57 -4.00 -5.16
C GLY A 34 -2.36 -4.70 -4.53
N SER A 35 -2.21 -6.00 -4.82
CA SER A 35 -1.06 -6.75 -4.33
C SER A 35 -0.57 -7.77 -5.35
N ILE A 36 0.74 -7.90 -5.44
CA ILE A 36 1.43 -8.93 -6.20
C ILE A 36 1.82 -10.04 -5.22
N ARG A 37 1.62 -11.30 -5.59
CA ARG A 37 2.11 -12.44 -4.80
C ARG A 37 3.42 -12.95 -5.39
N THR A 38 4.42 -13.15 -4.53
CA THR A 38 5.61 -13.90 -4.91
C THR A 38 5.28 -15.39 -5.04
N PRO A 39 6.12 -16.20 -5.70
CA PRO A 39 5.93 -17.66 -5.75
C PRO A 39 5.80 -18.31 -4.36
N GLY A 40 6.45 -17.75 -3.34
CA GLY A 40 6.33 -18.19 -1.94
C GLY A 40 5.08 -17.68 -1.19
N GLY A 41 4.18 -16.96 -1.86
CA GLY A 41 2.91 -16.48 -1.28
C GLY A 41 2.99 -15.16 -0.51
N HIS A 42 4.18 -14.57 -0.35
CA HIS A 42 4.32 -13.25 0.27
C HIS A 42 3.73 -12.16 -0.63
N ARG A 43 3.07 -11.18 -0.02
CA ARG A 43 2.50 -10.04 -0.74
C ARG A 43 3.54 -8.94 -0.94
N ARG A 44 3.44 -8.25 -2.07
CA ARG A 44 4.16 -7.04 -2.43
C ARG A 44 3.19 -6.00 -2.95
N PHE A 45 3.49 -4.72 -2.69
CA PHE A 45 2.62 -3.59 -2.99
C PHE A 45 3.37 -2.59 -3.85
N ARG A 46 2.70 -1.99 -4.83
CA ARG A 46 3.30 -0.96 -5.67
C ARG A 46 3.49 0.31 -4.84
N GLU A 47 4.70 0.87 -4.85
CA GLU A 47 4.98 2.13 -4.15
C GLU A 47 4.11 3.27 -4.67
N SER A 48 3.82 3.31 -5.97
CA SER A 48 2.97 4.31 -6.62
C SER A 48 1.55 4.33 -6.05
N GLU A 49 0.91 3.17 -5.96
CA GLU A 49 -0.44 2.98 -5.41
C GLU A 49 -0.50 3.32 -3.92
N VAL A 50 0.48 2.83 -3.14
CA VAL A 50 0.60 3.12 -1.70
C VAL A 50 0.73 4.62 -1.47
N SER A 51 1.56 5.30 -2.27
CA SER A 51 1.76 6.74 -2.17
C SER A 51 0.50 7.52 -2.57
N GLY A 52 -0.23 7.06 -3.60
CA GLY A 52 -1.52 7.64 -3.99
C GLY A 52 -2.56 7.58 -2.88
N LEU A 53 -2.72 6.40 -2.25
CA LEU A 53 -3.65 6.24 -1.12
C LEU A 53 -3.31 7.14 0.07
N LEU A 54 -2.03 7.37 0.36
CA LEU A 54 -1.61 8.31 1.40
C LEU A 54 -1.96 9.76 1.03
N ALA A 55 -1.72 10.14 -0.24
CA ALA A 55 -2.07 11.45 -0.74
C ALA A 55 -3.59 11.71 -0.61
N ASP A 56 -4.42 10.76 -1.03
CA ASP A 56 -5.88 10.88 -0.95
C ASP A 56 -6.37 11.11 0.48
N LEU A 57 -5.82 10.38 1.46
CA LEU A 57 -6.14 10.58 2.88
C LEU A 57 -5.73 11.96 3.42
N THR A 58 -4.65 12.54 2.89
CA THR A 58 -4.21 13.90 3.28
C THR A 58 -5.03 15.01 2.62
N VAL A 59 -5.54 14.75 1.41
CA VAL A 59 -6.35 15.72 0.65
C VAL A 59 -7.76 15.83 1.23
N ASP A 60 -8.38 14.73 1.66
CA ASP A 60 -9.69 14.75 2.33
C ASP A 60 -9.67 15.55 3.65
N ALA A 61 -8.55 15.50 4.40
CA ALA A 61 -8.40 16.30 5.62
C ALA A 61 -8.31 17.81 5.34
N ALA A 62 -7.76 18.20 4.19
CA ALA A 62 -7.65 19.61 3.78
C ALA A 62 -8.92 20.17 3.13
N HIS A 63 -9.79 19.32 2.55
CA HIS A 63 -11.05 19.72 1.94
C HIS A 63 -12.24 19.74 2.91
N SER A 64 -12.03 19.31 4.16
CA SER A 64 -13.07 19.26 5.20
C SER A 64 -12.93 20.38 6.27
N ALA A 65 -12.09 21.39 6.02
CA ALA A 65 -11.82 22.51 6.93
C ALA A 65 -12.34 23.85 6.38
#